data_AF-A0A1Q7LVL1-F1
#
_entry.id   AF-A0A1Q7LVL1-F1
#
_cell.length_a   1.000
_cell.length_b   1.000
_cell.length_c   1.000
_cell.angle_alpha   90.00
_cell.angle_beta   90.00
_cell.angle_gamma   90.00
#
_symmetry.space_group_name_H-M   'P 1'
#
loop_
_entity.id
_entity.type
_entity.pdbx_description
1 polymer ?
#
loop_
_entity_poly.entity_id
_entity_poly.type
_entity_poly.pdbx_seq_one_letter_code
_entity_poly.pdbx_strand_id
1 'polypeptide(L)'
;MDLATGGIVLFTIMAAAGIVPLIMAVKTKVRSLRILSLLLGLFAIVHGFYHLASGYQQEILADAVFEPLSLVLLVTLGAYYSKVGIA
;
A
#
# COMPACT_ATOMS: atom_id res chain seq x y z
N MET A 1 22.57 8.34 -5.52
CA MET A 1 21.71 7.29 -6.10
C MET A 1 20.90 7.94 -7.20
N ASP A 2 20.81 7.33 -8.38
CA ASP A 2 19.91 7.82 -9.43
C ASP A 2 18.42 7.55 -9.08
N LEU A 3 17.52 8.19 -9.82
CA LEU A 3 16.07 8.11 -9.62
C LEU A 3 15.54 6.67 -9.73
N ALA A 4 16.05 5.88 -10.69
CA ALA A 4 15.61 4.52 -10.92
C ALA A 4 15.99 3.61 -9.75
N THR A 5 17.24 3.69 -9.29
CA THR A 5 17.72 2.98 -8.12
C THR A 5 16.94 3.40 -6.87
N GLY A 6 16.62 4.70 -6.74
CA GLY A 6 15.74 5.21 -5.67
C GLY A 6 14.37 4.55 -5.67
N GLY A 7 13.70 4.55 -6.83
CA GLY A 7 12.39 3.93 -7.00
C GLY A 7 12.39 2.42 -6.70
N ILE A 8 13.41 1.69 -7.16
CA ILE A 8 13.56 0.25 -6.89
C ILE A 8 13.73 -0.03 -5.39
N VAL A 9 14.58 0.74 -4.71
CA VAL A 9 14.82 0.56 -3.26
C VAL A 9 13.55 0.83 -2.46
N LEU A 10 12.86 1.95 -2.75
CA LEU A 10 11.61 2.29 -2.06
C LEU A 10 10.50 1.28 -2.35
N PHE A 11 10.35 0.84 -3.60
CA PHE A 11 9.44 -0.24 -3.96
C PHE A 11 9.73 -1.51 -3.17
N THR A 12 11.00 -1.92 -3.11
CA THR A 12 11.40 -3.16 -2.43
C THR A 12 11.07 -3.11 -0.94
N ILE A 13 11.38 -1.99 -0.27
CA ILE A 13 11.08 -1.80 1.15
C ILE A 13 9.57 -1.81 1.39
N MET A 14 8.80 -1.07 0.58
CA MET A 14 7.35 -0.98 0.72
C MET A 14 6.66 -2.30 0.40
N ALA A 15 7.14 -3.03 -0.59
CA ALA A 15 6.63 -4.35 -0.92
C ALA A 15 6.91 -5.37 0.19
N ALA A 16 8.13 -5.38 0.73
CA ALA A 16 8.47 -6.21 1.88
C ALA A 16 7.61 -5.85 3.11
N ALA A 17 7.43 -4.56 3.39
CA ALA A 17 6.57 -4.09 4.47
C ALA A 17 5.10 -4.48 4.25
N GLY A 18 4.60 -4.41 3.02
CA GLY A 18 3.22 -4.75 2.66
C GLY A 18 2.92 -6.26 2.70
N ILE A 19 3.91 -7.11 2.45
CA ILE A 19 3.75 -8.57 2.57
C ILE A 19 3.38 -8.98 4.00
N VAL A 20 3.94 -8.33 5.03
CA VAL A 20 3.68 -8.67 6.44
C VAL A 20 2.18 -8.58 6.79
N PRO A 21 1.47 -7.45 6.58
CA PRO A 21 0.04 -7.37 6.83
C PRO A 21 -0.78 -8.23 5.84
N LEU A 22 -0.35 -8.47 4.60
CA LEU A 22 -1.04 -9.45 3.73
C LEU A 22 -0.99 -10.87 4.31
N ILE A 23 0.15 -11.29 4.87
CA ILE A 23 0.26 -12.57 5.58
C ILE A 23 -0.64 -12.57 6.81
N MET A 24 -0.67 -11.49 7.59
CA MET A 24 -1.56 -11.37 8.77
C MET A 24 -3.02 -11.50 8.37
N ALA A 25 -3.44 -10.89 7.27
CA ALA A 25 -4.80 -10.98 6.75
C ALA A 25 -5.22 -12.43 6.45
N VAL A 26 -4.34 -13.22 5.84
CA VAL A 26 -4.60 -14.63 5.56
C VAL A 26 -4.67 -15.45 6.86
N LYS A 27 -3.80 -15.17 7.83
CA LYS A 27 -3.68 -15.95 9.06
C LYS A 27 -4.71 -15.61 10.14
N THR A 28 -5.21 -14.38 10.17
CA THR A 28 -6.10 -13.93 11.25
C THR A 28 -7.53 -14.44 11.07
N LYS A 29 -8.16 -14.82 12.20
CA LYS A 29 -9.57 -15.22 12.26
C LYS A 29 -10.49 -14.03 12.55
N VAL A 30 -9.94 -12.93 13.06
CA VAL A 30 -10.71 -11.73 13.39
C VAL A 30 -10.99 -10.96 12.10
N ARG A 31 -12.27 -10.84 11.73
CA ARG A 31 -12.69 -10.24 10.46
C ARG A 31 -12.21 -8.79 10.29
N SER A 32 -12.30 -7.98 11.34
CA SER A 32 -11.84 -6.58 11.30
C SER A 32 -10.35 -6.47 11.05
N LEU A 33 -9.57 -7.24 11.82
CA LEU A 33 -8.12 -7.31 11.69
C LEU A 33 -7.71 -7.84 10.31
N ARG A 34 -8.45 -8.81 9.75
CA ARG A 34 -8.26 -9.29 8.38
C ARG A 34 -8.40 -8.16 7.37
N ILE A 35 -9.49 -7.40 7.42
CA ILE A 35 -9.76 -6.32 6.46
C ILE A 35 -8.74 -5.20 6.60
N LEU A 36 -8.42 -4.79 7.83
CA LEU A 36 -7.40 -3.77 8.09
C LEU A 36 -6.03 -4.20 7.56
N SER A 37 -5.61 -5.43 7.81
CA SER A 37 -4.34 -5.94 7.31
C SER A 37 -4.33 -6.11 5.79
N LEU A 38 -5.44 -6.49 5.15
CA LEU A 38 -5.55 -6.53 3.69
C LEU A 38 -5.36 -5.14 3.09
N LEU A 39 -6.12 -4.15 3.57
CA LEU A 39 -6.09 -2.79 3.07
C LEU A 39 -4.71 -2.15 3.25
N LEU A 40 -4.07 -2.36 4.42
CA LEU A 40 -2.74 -1.85 4.69
C LEU A 40 -1.68 -2.50 3.79
N GLY A 41 -1.76 -3.80 3.58
CA GLY A 41 -0.84 -4.52 2.71
C GLY A 41 -0.98 -4.14 1.24
N LEU A 42 -2.22 -4.05 0.74
CA LEU A 42 -2.52 -3.55 -0.60
C LEU A 42 -2.04 -2.11 -0.78
N PHE A 43 -2.29 -1.23 0.20
CA PHE A 43 -1.79 0.14 0.17
C PHE A 43 -0.27 0.19 0.00
N ALA A 44 0.47 -0.52 0.86
CA ALA A 44 1.93 -0.52 0.81
C ALA A 44 2.47 -1.05 -0.53
N ILE A 45 1.86 -2.10 -1.09
CA ILE A 45 2.26 -2.66 -2.39
C ILE A 45 1.99 -1.66 -3.53
N VAL A 46 0.77 -1.11 -3.60
CA VAL A 46 0.37 -0.14 -4.63
C VAL A 46 1.19 1.14 -4.53
N HIS A 47 1.42 1.65 -3.33
CA HIS A 47 2.25 2.84 -3.11
C HIS A 47 3.75 2.55 -3.36
N GLY A 48 4.20 1.32 -3.15
CA GLY A 48 5.50 0.87 -3.65
C GLY A 48 5.59 0.98 -5.17
N PHE A 49 4.55 0.56 -5.91
CA PHE A 49 4.53 0.68 -7.36
C PHE A 49 4.52 2.13 -7.85
N TYR A 50 3.94 3.06 -7.08
CA TYR A 50 4.10 4.50 -7.34
C TYR A 50 5.58 4.91 -7.35
N HIS A 51 6.35 4.53 -6.33
CA HIS A 51 7.79 4.83 -6.29
C HIS A 51 8.57 4.15 -7.43
N LEU A 52 8.19 2.93 -7.80
CA LEU A 52 8.82 2.25 -8.93
C LEU A 52 8.55 3.00 -10.24
N ALA A 53 7.29 3.33 -10.52
CA ALA A 53 6.89 4.07 -11.72
C ALA A 53 7.55 5.45 -11.78
N SER A 54 7.57 6.18 -10.66
CA SER A 54 8.23 7.48 -10.53
C SER A 54 9.74 7.37 -10.77
N GLY A 55 10.40 6.35 -10.23
CA GLY A 55 11.83 6.10 -10.46
C GLY A 55 12.19 5.87 -11.94
N TYR A 56 11.27 5.27 -12.71
CA TYR A 56 11.37 5.09 -14.16
C TYR A 56 10.76 6.25 -14.97
N GLN A 57 10.41 7.37 -14.32
CA GLN A 57 9.84 8.56 -14.95
C GLN A 57 8.52 8.28 -15.72
N GLN A 58 7.76 7.29 -15.26
CA GLN A 58 6.43 6.96 -15.79
C GLN A 58 5.36 7.80 -15.08
N GLU A 59 5.36 9.12 -15.29
CA GLU A 59 4.52 10.09 -14.57
C GLU A 59 3.03 9.76 -14.65
N ILE A 60 2.51 9.37 -15.82
CA ILE A 60 1.10 8.99 -15.97
C ILE A 60 0.76 7.81 -15.07
N LEU A 61 1.64 6.81 -15.02
CA LEU A 61 1.39 5.60 -14.23
C LEU A 61 1.56 5.86 -12.72
N ALA A 62 2.52 6.71 -12.36
CA ALA A 62 2.72 7.13 -10.97
C ALA A 62 1.54 8.00 -10.49
N ASP A 63 1.33 9.15 -11.11
CA ASP A 63 0.51 10.23 -10.58
C ASP A 63 -0.98 10.05 -10.91
N ALA A 64 -1.30 9.51 -12.10
CA ALA A 64 -2.71 9.33 -12.51
C ALA A 64 -3.29 7.97 -12.12
N VAL A 65 -2.45 6.98 -11.76
CA VAL A 65 -2.89 5.61 -11.45
C VAL A 65 -2.51 5.18 -10.04
N PHE A 66 -1.22 5.04 -9.74
CA PHE A 66 -0.79 4.44 -8.48
C PHE A 66 -1.00 5.37 -7.27
N GLU A 67 -0.74 6.66 -7.41
CA GLU A 67 -1.00 7.65 -6.36
C GLU A 67 -2.48 7.68 -5.94
N PRO A 68 -3.46 7.96 -6.83
CA PRO A 68 -4.87 8.00 -6.45
C PRO A 68 -5.38 6.65 -5.95
N LEU A 69 -4.93 5.53 -6.53
CA LEU A 69 -5.31 4.21 -6.05
C LEU A 69 -4.80 3.94 -4.63
N SER A 70 -3.56 4.37 -4.31
CA SER A 70 -3.02 4.27 -2.97
C SER A 70 -3.80 5.13 -1.97
N LEU A 71 -4.20 6.34 -2.36
CA LEU A 71 -5.03 7.21 -1.53
C LEU A 71 -6.41 6.62 -1.26
N VAL A 72 -7.06 6.02 -2.26
CA VAL A 72 -8.35 5.34 -2.08
C VAL A 72 -8.23 4.19 -1.07
N LEU A 73 -7.16 3.39 -1.14
CA LEU A 73 -6.91 2.32 -0.18
C LEU A 73 -6.69 2.87 1.23
N LEU A 74 -5.94 3.97 1.38
CA LEU A 74 -5.66 4.59 2.66
C LEU A 74 -6.91 5.23 3.28
N VAL A 75 -7.72 5.93 2.48
CA VAL A 75 -9.01 6.48 2.92
C VAL A 75 -9.95 5.37 3.34
N THR A 76 -10.00 4.26 2.60
CA THR A 76 -10.82 3.10 2.93
C THR A 76 -10.35 2.43 4.23
N LEU A 77 -9.04 2.30 4.42
CA LEU A 77 -8.43 1.83 5.67
C LEU A 77 -8.86 2.70 6.85
N GLY A 78 -8.70 4.02 6.74
CA GLY A 78 -9.08 4.97 7.79
C GLY A 78 -10.57 4.91 8.10
N ALA A 79 -11.42 4.94 7.09
CA ALA A 79 -12.87 4.87 7.26
C ALA A 79 -13.32 3.54 7.90
N TYR A 80 -12.71 2.41 7.52
CA TYR A 80 -13.01 1.12 8.13
C TYR A 80 -12.52 1.06 9.59
N TYR A 81 -11.31 1.55 9.86
CA TYR A 81 -10.77 1.63 11.21
C TYR A 81 -11.67 2.48 12.12
N SER A 82 -12.11 3.65 11.69
CA SER A 82 -13.00 4.51 12.48
C SER A 82 -14.33 3.83 12.82
N LYS A 83 -14.89 3.01 11.93
CA LYS A 83 -16.12 2.26 12.21
C LYS A 83 -15.90 1.15 13.25
N VAL A 84 -14.72 0.53 13.25
CA VAL A 84 -14.39 -0.57 14.17
C VAL A 84 -13.88 -0.06 15.51
N GLY A 85 -13.12 1.03 15.54
CA GLY A 85 -12.47 1.58 16.74
C GLY A 85 -13.35 2.50 17.60
N ILE A 86 -14.52 2.89 17.10
CA ILE A 86 -15.55 3.64 17.87
C ILE A 86 -16.57 2.65 18.51
N ALA A 87 -16.46 1.35 18.24
CA ALA A 87 -17.37 0.32 18.74
C ALA A 87 -16.87 -0.36 20.03
#